data_AF-A0A645HCJ4-F1
#
_entry.id   AF-A0A645HCJ4-F1
#
_cell.length_a   1.000
_cell.length_b   1.000
_cell.length_c   1.000
_cell.angle_alpha   90.00
_cell.angle_beta   90.00
_cell.angle_gamma   90.00
#
_symmetry.space_group_name_H-M   'P 1'
#
loop_
_entity.id
_entity.type
_entity.pdbx_description
1 polymer ?
#
loop_
_entity_poly.entity_id
_entity_poly.type
_entity_poly.pdbx_seq_one_letter_code
_entity_poly.pdbx_strand_id
1 'polypeptide(L)'
;MSESGRSVVAHHSLLLTDVLGSIEMARRWKEIKPDESHHQLVKELLRLYDEVGEMNPLEAYHDALRYKEDSQDLFMLGMMDLKNKAMIEQLFWQVSAQVVEIFQKQRYIPEEIRALKVSMSDQYLCNFSVFQSLPDNWALDQLFPIMPIHRLDEGSADGRPRAGEPVLFLHARTSLP
;
A
#
# COMPACT_ATOMS: atom_id res chain seq x y z
N MET A 1 7.29 22.76 42.83
CA MET A 1 6.17 21.90 42.44
C MET A 1 6.39 21.47 41.00
N SER A 2 6.17 20.20 40.67
CA SER A 2 6.30 19.72 39.29
C SER A 2 4.93 19.76 38.62
N GLU A 3 4.79 20.51 37.54
CA GLU A 3 3.56 20.64 36.73
C GLU A 3 3.52 19.59 35.61
N SER A 4 3.99 18.37 35.88
CA SER A 4 4.05 17.31 34.88
C SER A 4 2.68 16.62 34.71
N GLY A 5 1.66 17.40 34.33
CA GLY A 5 0.30 16.92 34.13
C GLY A 5 0.21 15.86 33.02
N ARG A 6 0.93 16.06 31.91
CA ARG A 6 1.00 15.09 30.79
C ARG A 6 1.51 13.73 31.24
N SER A 7 2.47 13.67 32.17
CA SER A 7 3.02 12.40 32.67
C SER A 7 2.02 11.59 33.51
N VAL A 8 1.08 12.26 34.18
CA VAL A 8 0.09 11.60 35.05
C VAL A 8 -1.11 11.11 34.23
N VAL A 9 -1.45 11.79 33.14
CA VAL A 9 -2.68 11.54 32.36
C VAL A 9 -2.43 10.95 30.96
N ALA A 10 -1.20 10.79 30.47
CA ALA A 10 -1.00 10.27 29.11
C ALA A 10 -1.59 8.86 28.89
N HIS A 11 -1.59 8.01 29.93
CA HIS A 11 -1.92 6.58 29.80
C HIS A 11 -3.29 6.17 30.35
N HIS A 12 -4.10 7.11 30.84
CA HIS A 12 -5.38 6.78 31.51
C HIS A 12 -6.59 6.70 30.55
N SER A 13 -6.40 7.02 29.26
CA SER A 13 -7.48 7.06 28.27
C SER A 13 -7.09 6.26 27.04
N LEU A 14 -8.05 5.48 26.51
CA LEU A 14 -7.92 4.68 25.30
C LEU A 14 -9.07 5.01 24.35
N LEU A 15 -8.78 5.10 23.06
CA LEU A 15 -9.80 5.19 22.02
C LEU A 15 -10.03 3.79 21.43
N LEU A 16 -11.25 3.28 21.58
CA LEU A 16 -11.69 2.05 20.95
C LEU A 16 -12.66 2.37 19.80
N THR A 17 -12.41 1.81 18.62
CA THR A 17 -13.24 2.01 17.43
C THR A 17 -13.29 0.74 16.59
N ASP A 18 -14.41 0.54 15.91
CA ASP A 18 -14.59 -0.57 14.98
C ASP A 18 -13.97 -0.26 13.62
N VAL A 19 -13.46 -1.31 12.97
CA VAL A 19 -13.10 -1.29 11.55
C VAL A 19 -14.37 -1.54 10.74
N LEU A 20 -14.79 -0.55 9.96
CA LEU A 20 -15.96 -0.63 9.06
C LEU A 20 -15.64 -1.40 7.77
N GLY A 21 -14.38 -1.39 7.34
CA GLY A 21 -13.94 -2.11 6.15
C GLY A 21 -12.44 -2.00 5.91
N SER A 22 -11.96 -2.81 4.96
CA SER A 22 -10.59 -2.79 4.46
C SER A 22 -10.58 -2.61 2.93
N ILE A 23 -9.61 -1.85 2.44
CA ILE A 23 -9.25 -1.81 1.02
C ILE A 23 -7.96 -2.61 0.89
N GLU A 24 -8.08 -3.79 0.28
CA GLU A 24 -7.01 -4.78 0.19
C GLU A 24 -6.40 -4.75 -1.21
N MET A 25 -5.12 -4.38 -1.30
CA MET A 25 -4.47 -4.17 -2.59
C MET A 25 -4.06 -5.47 -3.29
N ALA A 26 -3.69 -6.49 -2.52
CA ALA A 26 -3.00 -7.67 -3.04
C ALA A 26 -3.86 -8.94 -3.21
N ARG A 27 -5.10 -8.96 -2.71
CA ARG A 27 -5.84 -10.22 -2.50
C ARG A 27 -6.54 -10.81 -3.73
N ARG A 28 -6.62 -10.12 -4.86
CA ARG A 28 -7.46 -10.54 -6.00
C ARG A 28 -6.89 -10.21 -7.38
N TRP A 29 -5.59 -10.39 -7.58
CA TRP A 29 -5.08 -10.28 -8.93
C TRP A 29 -5.44 -11.52 -9.72
N LYS A 30 -6.22 -11.35 -10.79
CA LYS A 30 -6.55 -12.43 -11.72
C LYS A 30 -5.33 -12.74 -12.57
N GLU A 31 -5.12 -14.01 -12.89
CA GLU A 31 -4.17 -14.38 -13.94
C GLU A 31 -4.58 -13.70 -15.25
N ILE A 32 -3.67 -12.91 -15.82
CA ILE A 32 -3.87 -12.23 -17.09
C ILE A 32 -3.20 -13.08 -18.15
N LYS A 33 -3.98 -13.63 -19.08
CA LYS A 33 -3.44 -14.37 -20.21
C LYS A 33 -3.23 -13.42 -21.39
N PRO A 34 -2.04 -13.44 -22.03
CA PRO A 34 -1.82 -12.65 -23.22
C PRO A 34 -2.77 -13.10 -24.33
N ASP A 35 -3.26 -12.13 -25.08
CA ASP A 35 -4.11 -12.30 -26.25
C ASP A 35 -3.54 -11.40 -27.35
N GLU A 36 -3.74 -11.75 -28.62
CA GLU A 36 -3.21 -10.98 -29.74
C GLU A 36 -3.78 -9.56 -29.76
N SER A 37 -5.02 -9.39 -29.30
CA SER A 37 -5.73 -8.11 -29.21
C SER A 37 -5.21 -7.16 -28.12
N HIS A 38 -4.41 -7.66 -27.17
CA HIS A 38 -3.91 -6.81 -26.08
C HIS A 38 -2.85 -5.82 -26.58
N HIS A 39 -2.86 -4.63 -25.97
CA HIS A 39 -1.89 -3.58 -26.27
C HIS A 39 -0.45 -4.06 -26.03
N GLN A 40 0.51 -3.57 -26.81
CA GLN A 40 1.92 -4.01 -26.72
C GLN A 40 2.46 -3.87 -25.30
N LEU A 41 2.17 -2.76 -24.61
CA LEU A 41 2.58 -2.54 -23.22
C LEU A 41 2.09 -3.63 -22.24
N VAL A 42 0.90 -4.21 -22.45
CA VAL A 42 0.41 -5.33 -21.63
C VAL A 42 1.32 -6.55 -21.82
N LYS A 43 1.70 -6.83 -23.07
CA LYS A 43 2.56 -7.97 -23.43
C LYS A 43 3.97 -7.80 -22.88
N GLU A 44 4.54 -6.60 -22.97
CA GLU A 44 5.87 -6.32 -22.41
C GLU A 44 5.87 -6.40 -20.89
N LEU A 45 4.85 -5.84 -20.22
CA LEU A 45 4.76 -5.91 -18.76
C LEU A 45 4.47 -7.34 -18.25
N LEU A 46 3.79 -8.18 -19.04
CA LEU A 46 3.66 -9.62 -18.76
C LEU A 46 5.00 -10.34 -18.85
N ARG A 47 5.80 -10.08 -19.89
CA ARG A 47 7.17 -10.65 -19.98
C ARG A 47 8.03 -10.20 -18.81
N LEU A 48 7.98 -8.92 -18.48
CA LEU A 48 8.69 -8.38 -17.32
C LEU A 48 8.29 -9.08 -16.03
N TYR A 49 7.00 -9.37 -15.85
CA TYR A 49 6.48 -10.11 -14.70
C TYR A 49 7.03 -11.55 -14.60
N ASP A 50 7.22 -12.23 -15.73
CA ASP A 50 7.79 -13.57 -15.76
C ASP A 50 9.32 -13.56 -15.52
N GLU A 51 10.01 -12.48 -15.92
CA GLU A 51 11.48 -12.35 -15.88
C GLU A 51 12.03 -11.63 -14.64
N VAL A 52 11.19 -11.12 -13.72
CA VAL A 52 11.61 -10.34 -12.53
C VAL A 52 12.73 -11.02 -11.73
N GLY A 53 12.68 -12.35 -11.60
CA GLY A 53 13.65 -13.14 -10.85
C GLY A 53 14.99 -13.37 -11.56
N GLU A 54 15.04 -13.18 -12.87
CA GLU A 54 16.24 -13.41 -13.70
C GLU A 54 17.05 -12.12 -13.93
N MET A 55 16.43 -10.97 -13.68
CA MET A 55 17.04 -9.64 -13.88
C MET A 55 17.24 -8.89 -12.56
N ASN A 56 17.74 -7.66 -12.65
CA ASN A 56 17.84 -6.78 -11.48
C ASN A 56 16.43 -6.37 -11.01
N PRO A 57 16.00 -6.72 -9.78
CA PRO A 57 14.65 -6.43 -9.30
C PRO A 57 14.34 -4.93 -9.24
N LEU A 58 15.36 -4.09 -9.02
CA LEU A 58 15.17 -2.64 -8.99
C LEU A 58 14.88 -2.08 -10.38
N GLU A 59 15.60 -2.58 -11.38
CA GLU A 59 15.38 -2.25 -12.79
C GLU A 59 14.00 -2.70 -13.25
N ALA A 60 13.60 -3.92 -12.88
CA ALA A 60 12.25 -4.42 -13.14
C ALA A 60 11.15 -3.53 -12.55
N TYR A 61 11.36 -2.99 -11.34
CA TYR A 61 10.43 -2.03 -10.75
C TYR A 61 10.37 -0.71 -11.54
N HIS A 62 11.51 -0.14 -11.93
CA HIS A 62 11.56 1.10 -12.70
C HIS A 62 10.96 0.93 -14.10
N ASP A 63 11.19 -0.20 -14.77
CA ASP A 63 10.56 -0.51 -16.05
C ASP A 63 9.04 -0.68 -15.91
N ALA A 64 8.58 -1.37 -14.87
CA ALA A 64 7.14 -1.50 -14.59
C ALA A 64 6.49 -0.13 -14.32
N LEU A 65 7.18 0.74 -13.57
CA LEU A 65 6.71 2.10 -13.31
C LEU A 65 6.59 2.91 -14.61
N ARG A 66 7.60 2.85 -15.48
CA ARG A 66 7.56 3.50 -16.80
C ARG A 66 6.37 3.02 -17.63
N TYR A 67 6.15 1.70 -17.72
CA TYR A 67 5.02 1.16 -18.48
C TYR A 67 3.66 1.60 -17.93
N LYS A 68 3.54 1.76 -16.61
CA LYS A 68 2.34 2.31 -15.98
C LYS A 68 2.13 3.78 -16.37
N GLU A 69 3.17 4.60 -16.33
CA GLU A 69 3.13 6.01 -16.72
C GLU A 69 2.79 6.17 -18.21
N ASP A 70 3.46 5.42 -19.10
CA ASP A 70 3.16 5.40 -20.53
C ASP A 70 1.69 5.01 -20.80
N SER A 71 1.16 4.03 -20.04
CA SER A 71 -0.24 3.62 -20.17
C SER A 71 -1.23 4.71 -19.74
N GLN A 72 -0.87 5.51 -18.74
CA GLN A 72 -1.66 6.65 -18.29
C GLN A 72 -1.74 7.69 -19.40
N ASP A 73 -0.61 8.02 -20.03
CA ASP A 73 -0.54 9.00 -21.12
C ASP A 73 -1.31 8.53 -22.35
N LEU A 74 -1.12 7.28 -22.78
CA LEU A 74 -1.86 6.70 -23.90
C LEU A 74 -3.37 6.69 -23.66
N PHE A 75 -3.81 6.39 -22.44
CA PHE A 75 -5.22 6.43 -22.08
C PHE A 75 -5.78 7.86 -22.11
N MET A 76 -5.04 8.84 -21.58
CA MET A 76 -5.43 10.26 -21.60
C MET A 76 -5.56 10.81 -23.03
N LEU A 77 -4.73 10.33 -23.95
CA LEU A 77 -4.78 10.67 -25.38
C LEU A 77 -5.84 9.88 -26.16
N GLY A 78 -6.58 8.97 -25.50
CA GLY A 78 -7.59 8.12 -26.14
C GLY A 78 -7.03 7.00 -27.01
N MET A 79 -5.72 6.71 -26.91
CA MET A 79 -5.03 5.66 -27.66
C MET A 79 -5.02 4.30 -26.95
N MET A 80 -5.51 4.23 -25.71
CA MET A 80 -5.66 3.00 -24.94
C MET A 80 -7.06 2.93 -24.32
N ASP A 81 -7.65 1.73 -24.33
CA ASP A 81 -8.93 1.50 -23.68
C ASP A 81 -8.77 1.22 -22.17
N LEU A 82 -9.90 1.31 -21.46
CA LEU A 82 -9.92 1.08 -20.01
C LEU A 82 -9.49 -0.35 -19.64
N LYS A 83 -9.76 -1.33 -20.52
CA LYS A 83 -9.46 -2.75 -20.27
C LYS A 83 -7.95 -2.98 -20.24
N ASN A 84 -7.21 -2.52 -21.25
CA ASN A 84 -5.75 -2.63 -21.29
C ASN A 84 -5.10 -1.82 -20.16
N LYS A 85 -5.61 -0.63 -19.87
CA LYS A 85 -5.12 0.17 -18.73
C LYS A 85 -5.27 -0.55 -17.40
N ALA A 86 -6.45 -1.11 -17.13
CA ALA A 86 -6.70 -1.86 -15.91
C ALA A 86 -5.77 -3.08 -15.79
N MET A 87 -5.47 -3.76 -16.91
CA MET A 87 -4.50 -4.86 -16.92
C MET A 87 -3.09 -4.39 -16.59
N ILE A 88 -2.64 -3.27 -17.15
CA ILE A 88 -1.32 -2.70 -16.87
C ILE A 88 -1.20 -2.31 -15.40
N GLU A 89 -2.20 -1.62 -14.85
CA GLU A 89 -2.21 -1.27 -13.43
C GLU A 89 -2.17 -2.51 -12.52
N GLN A 90 -2.91 -3.55 -12.89
CA GLN A 90 -2.90 -4.81 -12.14
C GLN A 90 -1.51 -5.48 -12.19
N LEU A 91 -0.93 -5.60 -13.39
CA LEU A 91 0.41 -6.21 -13.58
C LEU A 91 1.51 -5.41 -12.88
N PHE A 92 1.45 -4.08 -12.91
CA PHE A 92 2.38 -3.23 -12.18
C PHE A 92 2.42 -3.58 -10.69
N TRP A 93 1.26 -3.77 -10.07
CA TRP A 93 1.20 -4.16 -8.66
C TRP A 93 1.68 -5.59 -8.43
N GLN A 94 1.44 -6.50 -9.37
CA GLN A 94 1.99 -7.87 -9.33
C GLN A 94 3.52 -7.89 -9.38
N VAL A 95 4.13 -7.15 -10.31
CA VAL A 95 5.60 -6.99 -10.42
C VAL A 95 6.15 -6.36 -9.14
N SER A 96 5.54 -5.25 -8.70
CA SER A 96 5.93 -4.55 -7.47
C SER A 96 5.96 -5.48 -6.24
N ALA A 97 4.99 -6.40 -6.15
CA ALA A 97 4.93 -7.37 -5.07
C ALA A 97 6.08 -8.37 -5.09
N GLN A 98 6.40 -8.91 -6.28
CA GLN A 98 7.55 -9.80 -6.44
C GLN A 98 8.85 -9.09 -6.07
N VAL A 99 9.03 -7.86 -6.54
CA VAL A 99 10.22 -7.05 -6.22
C VAL A 99 10.35 -6.83 -4.72
N VAL A 100 9.26 -6.44 -4.03
CA VAL A 100 9.25 -6.28 -2.58
C VAL A 100 9.60 -7.59 -1.88
N GLU A 101 9.07 -8.73 -2.34
CA GLU A 101 9.39 -10.04 -1.75
C GLU A 101 10.87 -10.41 -1.92
N ILE A 102 11.45 -10.13 -3.09
CA ILE A 102 12.88 -10.37 -3.36
C ILE A 102 13.74 -9.52 -2.42
N PHE A 103 13.45 -8.23 -2.28
CA PHE A 103 14.20 -7.33 -1.39
C PHE A 103 14.02 -7.64 0.10
N GLN A 104 12.88 -8.20 0.52
CA GLN A 104 12.66 -8.62 1.91
C GLN A 104 13.64 -9.71 2.37
N LYS A 105 14.21 -10.48 1.43
CA LYS A 105 15.21 -11.52 1.71
C LYS A 105 16.64 -10.97 1.73
N GLN A 106 16.83 -9.69 1.40
CA GLN A 106 18.14 -9.05 1.34
C GLN A 106 18.47 -8.27 2.62
N ARG A 107 19.77 -8.06 2.88
CA ARG A 107 20.24 -7.29 4.05
C ARG A 107 19.93 -5.80 3.94
N TYR A 108 19.88 -5.28 2.73
CA TYR A 108 19.63 -3.86 2.45
C TYR A 108 18.40 -3.73 1.55
N ILE A 109 17.47 -2.85 1.93
CA ILE A 109 16.28 -2.53 1.16
C ILE A 109 16.38 -1.05 0.77
N PRO A 110 16.40 -0.72 -0.53
CA PRO A 110 16.37 0.65 -1.00
C PRO A 110 15.17 1.43 -0.45
N GLU A 111 15.33 2.75 -0.28
CA GLU A 111 14.27 3.61 0.26
C GLU A 111 13.00 3.60 -0.59
N GLU A 112 13.14 3.60 -1.91
CA GLU A 112 12.01 3.50 -2.84
C GLU A 112 11.23 2.19 -2.68
N ILE A 113 11.90 1.08 -2.41
CA ILE A 113 11.25 -0.22 -2.17
C ILE A 113 10.57 -0.25 -0.79
N ARG A 114 11.13 0.45 0.21
CA ARG A 114 10.44 0.65 1.49
C ARG A 114 9.17 1.47 1.32
N ALA A 115 9.23 2.56 0.57
CA ALA A 115 8.05 3.38 0.25
C ALA A 115 7.01 2.59 -0.55
N LEU A 116 7.44 1.76 -1.51
CA LEU A 116 6.58 0.85 -2.25
C LEU A 116 5.87 -0.17 -1.35
N LYS A 117 6.59 -0.77 -0.40
CA LYS A 117 5.98 -1.69 0.57
C LYS A 117 4.89 -1.00 1.39
N VAL A 118 5.11 0.25 1.79
CA VAL A 118 4.12 1.05 2.51
C VAL A 118 2.91 1.34 1.63
N SER A 119 3.11 1.76 0.37
CA SER A 119 2.00 2.06 -0.55
C SER A 119 1.15 0.83 -0.88
N MET A 120 1.71 -0.37 -0.77
CA MET A 120 1.01 -1.66 -0.95
C MET A 120 0.26 -2.16 0.30
N SER A 121 0.29 -1.42 1.41
CA SER A 121 -0.37 -1.85 2.65
C SER A 121 -1.88 -1.70 2.59
N ASP A 122 -2.60 -2.63 3.23
CA ASP A 122 -4.06 -2.57 3.32
C ASP A 122 -4.49 -1.30 4.08
N GLN A 123 -5.53 -0.64 3.58
CA GLN A 123 -6.11 0.54 4.23
C GLN A 123 -7.33 0.13 5.04
N TYR A 124 -7.36 0.52 6.32
CA TYR A 124 -8.47 0.25 7.23
C TYR A 124 -9.31 1.50 7.41
N LEU A 125 -10.61 1.39 7.17
CA LEU A 125 -11.57 2.44 7.45
C LEU A 125 -12.15 2.22 8.85
N CYS A 126 -11.82 3.12 9.78
CA CYS A 126 -12.27 3.04 11.16
C CYS A 126 -13.43 4.01 11.43
N ASN A 127 -14.35 3.62 12.32
CA ASN A 127 -15.51 4.42 12.68
C ASN A 127 -15.17 5.49 13.74
N PHE A 128 -14.32 6.44 13.40
CA PHE A 128 -14.03 7.59 14.25
C PHE A 128 -13.56 8.79 13.44
N SER A 129 -13.47 9.95 14.09
CA SER A 129 -12.94 11.18 13.51
C SER A 129 -11.62 11.55 14.16
N VAL A 130 -10.57 11.72 13.35
CA VAL A 130 -9.27 12.21 13.82
C VAL A 130 -9.39 13.59 14.45
N PHE A 131 -10.21 14.48 13.89
CA PHE A 131 -10.36 15.84 14.39
C PHE A 131 -11.05 15.89 15.76
N GLN A 132 -11.97 14.97 16.03
CA GLN A 132 -12.68 14.90 17.30
C GLN A 132 -11.87 14.16 18.37
N SER A 133 -11.19 13.08 17.99
CA SER A 133 -10.58 12.15 18.94
C SER A 133 -9.06 12.30 19.07
N LEU A 134 -8.37 12.78 18.04
CA LEU A 134 -6.90 12.90 17.96
C LEU A 134 -6.46 14.26 17.36
N PRO A 135 -6.88 15.41 17.92
CA PRO A 135 -6.52 16.73 17.37
C PRO A 135 -5.01 16.99 17.38
N ASP A 136 -4.29 16.50 18.39
CA ASP A 136 -2.84 16.63 18.50
C ASP A 136 -2.09 15.88 17.38
N ASN A 137 -2.63 14.72 16.94
CA ASN A 137 -2.08 14.00 15.79
C ASN A 137 -2.22 14.83 14.51
N TRP A 138 -3.37 15.47 14.31
CA TRP A 138 -3.62 16.28 13.12
C TRP A 138 -2.83 17.59 13.12
N ALA A 139 -2.73 18.26 14.27
CA ALA A 139 -2.16 19.60 14.35
C ALA A 139 -0.63 19.61 14.56
N LEU A 140 -0.07 18.58 15.20
CA LEU A 140 1.31 18.58 15.70
C LEU A 140 2.08 17.29 15.38
N ASP A 141 1.57 16.43 14.48
CA ASP A 141 2.14 15.12 14.15
C ASP A 141 2.44 14.25 15.38
N GLN A 142 1.66 14.44 16.47
CA GLN A 142 1.83 13.66 17.69
C GLN A 142 1.53 12.19 17.42
N LEU A 143 2.50 11.32 17.65
CA LEU A 143 2.36 9.88 17.45
C LEU A 143 1.53 9.24 18.57
N PHE A 144 0.60 8.36 18.17
CA PHE A 144 -0.18 7.51 19.07
C PHE A 144 0.06 6.04 18.70
N PRO A 145 0.31 5.16 19.68
CA PRO A 145 0.39 3.74 19.42
C PRO A 145 -0.99 3.19 19.03
N ILE A 146 -1.06 2.44 17.95
CA ILE A 146 -2.28 1.83 17.43
C ILE A 146 -2.07 0.31 17.42
N MET A 147 -3.06 -0.46 17.87
CA MET A 147 -3.02 -1.93 17.84
C MET A 147 -4.43 -2.52 17.81
N PRO A 148 -4.63 -3.71 17.20
CA PRO A 148 -5.89 -4.44 17.36
C PRO A 148 -6.04 -4.94 18.81
N ILE A 149 -7.28 -5.06 19.29
CA ILE A 149 -7.57 -5.54 20.65
C ILE A 149 -7.70 -7.06 20.76
N HIS A 150 -7.70 -7.77 19.65
CA HIS A 150 -7.84 -9.22 19.57
C HIS A 150 -6.93 -9.78 18.47
N ARG A 151 -6.67 -11.10 18.51
CA ARG A 151 -5.85 -11.83 17.52
C ARG A 151 -4.41 -11.32 17.42
N LEU A 152 -3.86 -10.84 18.54
CA LEU A 152 -2.47 -10.36 18.65
C LEU A 152 -1.45 -11.50 18.50
N ASP A 153 -1.81 -12.71 18.91
CA ASP A 153 -0.98 -13.91 18.81
C ASP A 153 -1.17 -14.67 17.49
N GLU A 154 -2.15 -14.26 16.68
CA GLU A 154 -2.33 -14.83 15.35
C GLU A 154 -1.39 -14.13 14.39
N GLY A 155 -0.32 -14.83 14.00
CA GLY A 155 0.42 -14.46 12.81
C GLY A 155 -0.54 -14.29 11.63
N SER A 156 -0.33 -13.29 10.79
CA SER A 156 -1.19 -12.98 9.64
C SER A 156 -1.69 -14.25 8.98
N ALA A 157 -3.00 -14.45 8.85
CA ALA A 157 -3.62 -15.67 8.31
C ALA A 157 -3.25 -15.99 6.83
N ASP A 158 -2.31 -15.24 6.24
CA ASP A 158 -1.85 -15.30 4.85
C ASP A 158 -0.31 -15.41 4.74
N GLY A 159 0.40 -15.74 5.83
CA GLY A 159 1.85 -16.01 5.80
C GLY A 159 2.75 -14.80 5.48
N ARG A 160 2.20 -13.61 5.22
CA ARG A 160 2.96 -12.37 5.02
C ARG A 160 3.16 -11.64 6.36
N PRO A 161 4.39 -11.19 6.69
CA PRO A 161 4.55 -10.25 7.79
C PRO A 161 3.77 -8.99 7.44
N ARG A 162 2.74 -8.64 8.24
CA ARG A 162 2.30 -7.24 8.25
C ARG A 162 3.55 -6.43 8.51
N ALA A 163 3.77 -5.39 7.70
CA ALA A 163 4.81 -4.42 7.99
C ALA A 163 4.74 -4.12 9.49
N GLY A 164 5.89 -4.19 10.16
CA GLY A 164 5.99 -3.71 11.53
C GLY A 164 5.30 -2.35 11.60
N GLU A 165 4.51 -2.17 12.65
CA GLU A 165 3.63 -1.03 12.88
C GLU A 165 2.39 -1.02 11.98
N PRO A 166 1.16 -0.98 12.55
CA PRO A 166 -0.01 -0.62 11.77
C PRO A 166 0.17 0.84 11.33
N VAL A 167 0.72 1.04 10.13
CA VAL A 167 0.69 2.34 9.46
C VAL A 167 -0.73 2.56 8.98
N LEU A 168 -1.60 2.93 9.92
CA LEU A 168 -2.94 3.41 9.63
C LEU A 168 -2.77 4.82 9.08
N PHE A 169 -2.71 4.96 7.76
CA PHE A 169 -2.91 6.26 7.12
C PHE A 169 -4.37 6.66 7.34
N LEU A 170 -4.60 7.48 8.35
CA LEU A 170 -5.87 8.17 8.54
C LEU A 170 -5.99 9.26 7.47
N HIS A 171 -6.35 8.86 6.25
CA HIS A 171 -6.62 9.82 5.18
C HIS A 171 -7.99 10.46 5.45
N ALA A 172 -7.98 11.61 6.12
CA ALA A 172 -9.16 12.46 6.23
C ALA A 172 -9.48 13.03 4.84
N ARG A 173 -10.41 12.39 4.10
CA ARG A 173 -11.00 13.06 2.92
C ARG A 173 -11.77 14.27 3.42
N THR A 174 -11.29 15.45 3.06
CA THR A 174 -12.05 16.69 3.12
C THR A 174 -13.22 16.59 2.14
N SER A 175 -14.41 16.32 2.65
CA SER A 175 -15.64 16.76 2.01
C SER A 175 -16.04 18.05 2.71
N LEU A 176 -15.65 19.19 2.15
CA LEU A 176 -16.37 20.43 2.42
C LEU A 176 -17.51 20.56 1.39
N PRO A 177 -18.69 21.03 1.82
CA PRO A 177 -19.83 21.30 0.95
C PRO A 177 -19.60 22.46 -0.02
#